data_AF-U5CY99-F1
#
_entry.id   AF-U5CY99-F1
#
_cell.length_a   1.000
_cell.length_b   1.000
_cell.length_c   1.000
_cell.angle_alpha   90.00
_cell.angle_beta   90.00
_cell.angle_gamma   90.00
#
_symmetry.space_group_name_H-M   'P 1'
#
loop_
_entity.id
_entity.type
_entity.pdbx_description
1 polymer ?
#
loop_
_entity_poly.entity_id
_entity_poly.type
_entity_poly.pdbx_seq_one_letter_code
_entity_poly.pdbx_strand_id
1 'polypeptide(L)'
;MSVSLKDLPKGDRLIMGLNPPFGVNAALANKFIEKALEFKPKLVVLIVPKETQWLDAKKDVYDLWQDIDRFRGHSFDLPGSVDDEDNQLRQWNNPPPPLYFWSRSH
;
A
#
# COMPACT_ATOMS: atom_id res chain seq x y z
N MET A 1 -16.09 14.29 -0.74
CA MET A 1 -16.53 13.68 -2.02
C MET A 1 -16.15 12.22 -1.99
N SER A 2 -17.07 11.30 -2.27
CA SER A 2 -16.77 9.85 -2.33
C SER A 2 -16.70 9.40 -3.79
N VAL A 3 -15.61 8.74 -4.16
CA VAL A 3 -15.47 8.06 -5.46
C VAL A 3 -16.34 6.79 -5.43
N SER A 4 -17.20 6.61 -6.43
CA SER A 4 -18.04 5.44 -6.60
C SER A 4 -17.45 4.47 -7.62
N LEU A 5 -17.93 3.21 -7.61
CA LEU A 5 -17.53 2.18 -8.58
C LEU A 5 -17.74 2.59 -10.04
N LYS A 6 -18.71 3.48 -10.30
CA LYS A 6 -19.05 3.93 -11.66
C LYS A 6 -18.08 5.01 -12.17
N ASP A 7 -17.32 5.62 -11.27
CA ASP A 7 -16.41 6.72 -11.59
C ASP A 7 -15.04 6.21 -12.05
N LEU A 8 -14.78 4.91 -11.95
CA LEU A 8 -13.51 4.27 -12.33
C LEU A 8 -13.69 3.25 -13.46
N PRO A 9 -12.62 2.94 -14.20
CA PRO A 9 -12.61 1.79 -15.11
C PRO A 9 -13.06 0.51 -14.41
N LYS A 10 -13.64 -0.41 -15.19
CA LYS A 10 -13.90 -1.78 -14.72
C LYS A 10 -12.62 -2.38 -14.13
N GLY A 11 -12.79 -3.15 -13.06
CA GLY A 11 -11.69 -3.69 -12.28
C GLY A 11 -10.64 -4.45 -13.08
N ASP A 12 -11.04 -5.17 -14.14
CA ASP A 12 -10.14 -5.89 -15.08
C ASP A 12 -9.15 -4.97 -15.83
N ARG A 13 -9.45 -3.68 -15.91
CA ARG A 13 -8.62 -2.63 -16.56
C ARG A 13 -8.10 -1.60 -15.56
N LEU A 14 -8.23 -1.88 -14.26
CA LEU A 14 -7.89 -0.96 -13.19
C LEU A 14 -6.61 -1.40 -12.49
N ILE A 15 -5.62 -0.50 -12.45
CA ILE A 15 -4.38 -0.66 -11.70
C ILE A 15 -4.36 0.39 -10.60
N MET A 16 -4.07 -0.02 -9.37
CA MET A 16 -4.03 0.87 -8.20
C MET A 16 -2.66 0.80 -7.53
N GLY A 17 -1.98 1.94 -7.43
CA GLY A 17 -0.79 2.10 -6.58
C GLY A 17 -1.18 2.80 -5.29
N LEU A 18 -0.92 2.18 -4.13
CA LEU A 18 -1.38 2.66 -2.84
C LEU A 18 -0.22 2.74 -1.84
N ASN A 19 -0.19 3.83 -1.07
CA ASN A 19 0.65 4.02 0.11
C ASN A 19 -0.27 4.34 1.31
N PRO A 20 -0.92 3.33 1.91
CA PRO A 20 -1.91 3.54 2.95
C PRO A 20 -1.33 4.23 4.19
N PRO A 21 -2.09 5.10 4.88
CA PRO A 21 -1.64 5.70 6.12
C PRO A 21 -1.47 4.64 7.21
N PHE A 22 -0.41 4.79 8.01
CA PHE A 22 -0.08 3.87 9.09
C PHE A 22 -0.85 4.27 10.35
N GLY A 23 -1.81 3.44 10.76
CA GLY A 23 -2.45 3.54 12.09
C GLY A 23 -1.71 2.68 13.12
N VAL A 24 -2.16 2.72 14.38
CA VAL A 24 -1.70 1.79 15.41
C VAL A 24 -1.92 0.34 14.92
N ASN A 25 -0.87 -0.48 14.95
CA ASN A 25 -0.89 -1.88 14.52
C ASN A 25 -1.45 -2.11 13.09
N ALA A 26 -1.18 -1.20 12.15
CA ALA A 26 -1.63 -1.29 10.75
C ALA A 26 -3.16 -1.33 10.52
N ALA A 27 -3.98 -1.04 11.54
CA ALA A 27 -5.44 -1.15 11.44
C ALA A 27 -6.05 -0.21 10.38
N LEU A 28 -5.47 0.98 10.19
CA LEU A 28 -5.90 1.90 9.13
C LEU A 28 -5.49 1.42 7.73
N ALA A 29 -4.32 0.80 7.60
CA ALA A 29 -3.85 0.24 6.34
C ALA A 29 -4.79 -0.89 5.87
N ASN A 30 -5.21 -1.78 6.77
CA ASN A 30 -6.16 -2.85 6.43
C ASN A 30 -7.50 -2.29 5.91
N LYS A 31 -8.11 -1.34 6.62
CA LYS A 31 -9.37 -0.71 6.19
C LYS A 31 -9.24 0.01 4.84
N PHE A 32 -8.10 0.66 4.62
CA PHE A 32 -7.82 1.35 3.37
C PHE A 32 -7.72 0.36 2.19
N ILE A 33 -7.00 -0.74 2.38
CA ILE A 33 -6.87 -1.81 1.37
C ILE A 33 -8.23 -2.47 1.12
N GLU A 34 -9.00 -2.80 2.16
CA GLU A 34 -10.35 -3.35 2.03
C GLU A 34 -11.22 -2.49 1.12
N LYS A 35 -11.20 -1.17 1.32
CA LYS A 35 -11.96 -0.24 0.50
C LYS A 35 -11.48 -0.23 -0.95
N ALA A 36 -10.17 -0.28 -1.19
CA ALA A 36 -9.60 -0.34 -2.53
C ALA A 36 -9.98 -1.63 -3.27
N LEU A 37 -10.08 -2.75 -2.55
CA LEU A 37 -10.45 -4.04 -3.15
C LEU A 37 -11.91 -4.13 -3.60
N GLU A 38 -12.82 -3.29 -3.09
CA GLU A 38 -14.20 -3.21 -3.58
C GLU A 38 -14.26 -2.91 -5.09
N PHE A 39 -13.27 -2.19 -5.61
CA PHE A 39 -13.14 -1.85 -7.03
C PHE A 39 -12.63 -2.99 -7.91
N LYS A 40 -12.24 -4.12 -7.30
CA LYS A 40 -11.71 -5.33 -7.96
C LYS A 40 -10.61 -5.02 -8.97
N PRO A 41 -9.57 -4.24 -8.62
CA PRO A 41 -8.48 -3.93 -9.55
C PRO A 41 -7.82 -5.21 -10.08
N LYS A 42 -7.26 -5.13 -11.29
CA LYS A 42 -6.52 -6.21 -11.92
C LYS A 42 -5.16 -6.37 -11.25
N LEU A 43 -4.56 -5.24 -10.88
CA LEU A 43 -3.29 -5.16 -10.17
C LEU A 43 -3.37 -4.11 -9.06
N VAL A 44 -2.94 -4.51 -7.85
CA VAL A 44 -2.65 -3.57 -6.76
C VAL A 44 -1.16 -3.58 -6.47
N VAL A 45 -0.57 -2.40 -6.39
CA VAL A 45 0.81 -2.19 -5.97
C VAL A 45 0.76 -1.51 -4.61
N LEU A 46 1.27 -2.16 -3.55
CA LEU A 46 1.18 -1.68 -2.18
C LEU A 46 2.57 -1.44 -1.60
N ILE A 47 2.70 -0.34 -0.85
CA ILE A 47 3.81 -0.09 0.06
C ILE A 47 3.21 0.00 1.46
N VAL A 48 3.42 -1.02 2.29
CA VAL A 48 2.86 -1.10 3.66
C VAL A 48 3.84 -1.75 4.63
N PRO A 49 3.69 -1.56 5.95
CA PRO A 49 4.55 -2.21 6.95
C PRO A 49 4.39 -3.73 6.92
N LYS A 50 5.45 -4.46 7.29
CA LYS A 50 5.47 -5.94 7.30
C LYS A 50 4.43 -6.54 8.26
N GLU A 51 4.04 -5.78 9.27
CA GLU A 51 3.08 -6.15 10.31
C GLU A 51 1.63 -6.17 9.78
N THR A 52 1.41 -5.83 8.50
CA THR A 52 0.10 -5.89 7.85
C THR A 52 -0.31 -7.36 7.64
N GLN A 53 -0.85 -7.99 8.68
CA GLN A 53 -1.20 -9.43 8.72
C GLN A 53 -2.28 -9.85 7.71
N TRP A 54 -3.06 -8.91 7.18
CA TRP A 54 -4.20 -9.21 6.32
C TRP A 54 -3.80 -9.65 4.89
N LEU A 55 -2.56 -9.41 4.48
CA LEU A 55 -2.07 -9.72 3.15
C LEU A 55 -2.08 -11.24 2.86
N ASP A 56 -1.81 -12.07 3.88
CA ASP A 56 -1.77 -13.52 3.73
C ASP A 56 -3.15 -14.16 3.55
N ALA A 57 -4.20 -13.53 4.09
CA ALA A 57 -5.58 -14.05 4.05
C ALA A 57 -6.27 -13.89 2.68
N LYS A 58 -5.63 -13.22 1.71
CA LYS A 58 -6.20 -12.94 0.38
C LYS A 58 -5.51 -13.68 -0.76
N LYS A 59 -4.59 -14.60 -0.47
CA LYS A 59 -3.88 -15.42 -1.48
C LYS A 59 -4.83 -16.20 -2.39
N ASP A 60 -6.02 -16.56 -1.92
CA ASP A 60 -7.02 -17.29 -2.72
C ASP A 60 -7.71 -16.40 -3.79
N VAL A 61 -7.60 -15.07 -3.67
CA VAL A 61 -8.25 -14.10 -4.57
C VAL A 61 -7.24 -13.33 -5.41
N TYR A 62 -6.05 -13.11 -4.86
CA TYR A 62 -4.95 -12.41 -5.53
C TYR A 62 -3.67 -13.21 -5.41
N ASP A 63 -2.98 -13.34 -6.54
CA ASP A 63 -1.63 -13.84 -6.59
C ASP A 63 -0.72 -12.79 -5.94
N LEU A 64 -0.16 -13.16 -4.78
CA LEU A 64 0.69 -12.29 -3.96
C LEU A 64 2.16 -12.47 -4.36
N TRP A 65 2.75 -11.41 -4.88
CA TRP A 65 4.21 -11.30 -5.02
C TRP A 65 4.72 -10.16 -4.13
N GLN A 66 5.90 -10.35 -3.53
CA GLN A 66 6.54 -9.35 -2.67
C GLN A 66 8.01 -9.17 -3.00
N ASP A 67 8.50 -7.94 -2.93
CA ASP A 67 9.91 -7.60 -2.96
C ASP A 67 10.24 -6.71 -1.76
N ILE A 68 11.03 -7.27 -0.86
CA ILE A 68 11.39 -6.65 0.42
C ILE A 68 12.68 -5.82 0.33
N ASP A 69 13.40 -5.91 -0.79
CA ASP A 69 14.73 -5.35 -0.96
C ASP A 69 14.78 -4.21 -2.01
N ARG A 70 13.80 -4.16 -2.91
CA ARG A 70 13.70 -3.15 -3.98
C ARG A 70 13.79 -1.70 -3.49
N PHE A 71 13.26 -1.44 -2.30
CA PHE A 71 13.19 -0.11 -1.70
C PHE A 71 14.18 0.11 -0.55
N ARG A 72 15.25 -0.70 -0.47
CA ARG A 72 16.40 -0.38 0.41
C ARG A 72 17.05 0.94 -0.05
N GLY A 73 17.02 1.98 0.79
CA GLY A 73 17.56 3.30 0.47
C GLY A 73 16.92 4.43 1.29
N HIS A 74 17.16 5.69 0.89
CA HIS A 74 16.52 6.87 1.49
C HIS A 74 14.99 6.73 1.53
N SER A 75 14.35 7.12 2.64
CA SER A 75 12.91 6.95 2.84
C SER A 75 12.08 7.67 1.78
N PHE A 76 11.07 7.00 1.24
CA PHE A 76 10.01 7.64 0.48
C PHE A 76 9.29 8.64 1.39
N ASP A 77 9.42 9.92 1.03
CA ASP A 77 8.54 11.02 1.36
C ASP A 77 7.79 10.90 2.70
N LEU A 78 8.29 11.65 3.70
CA LEU A 78 7.47 12.18 4.77
C LEU A 78 7.18 13.66 4.46
N PRO A 79 6.22 14.01 3.57
CA PRO A 79 5.91 15.41 3.33
C PRO A 79 5.36 16.01 4.62
N GLY A 80 6.09 16.96 5.20
CA GLY A 80 5.68 17.67 6.42
C GLY A 80 6.20 17.07 7.74
N SER A 81 7.05 16.03 7.72
CA SER A 81 7.75 15.61 8.94
C SER A 81 9.05 16.39 9.07
N VAL A 82 9.00 17.36 9.95
CA VAL A 82 10.15 18.14 10.39
C VAL A 82 10.52 17.73 11.82
N ASP A 83 11.80 17.85 12.17
CA ASP A 83 12.21 17.73 13.57
C ASP A 83 11.80 18.98 14.37
N ASP A 84 12.12 19.01 15.67
CA ASP A 84 11.85 20.17 16.54
C ASP A 84 12.57 21.45 16.06
N GLU A 85 13.52 21.33 15.12
CA GLU A 85 14.28 22.42 14.50
C GLU A 85 13.80 22.77 13.08
N ASP A 86 12.65 22.24 12.65
CA ASP A 86 12.05 22.48 11.34
C ASP A 86 12.85 21.89 10.15
N ASN A 87 13.83 21.01 10.42
CA ASN A 87 14.58 20.32 9.37
C ASN A 87 13.77 19.13 8.84
N GLN A 88 13.78 18.92 7.51
CA GLN A 88 13.18 17.72 6.92
C GLN A 88 13.79 16.46 7.52
N LEU A 89 12.96 15.65 8.17
CA LEU A 89 13.37 14.37 8.73
C LEU A 89 13.79 13.44 7.58
N ARG A 90 15.10 13.24 7.45
CA ARG A 90 15.69 12.24 6.56
C ARG A 90 15.68 10.90 7.28
N GLN A 91 14.58 10.16 7.17
CA GLN A 91 14.55 8.80 7.69
C GLN A 91 15.28 7.86 6.72
N TRP A 92 15.98 6.87 7.28
CA TRP A 92 16.49 5.76 6.47
C TRP A 92 15.47 4.64 6.57
N ASN A 93 15.01 4.12 5.44
CA ASN A 93 14.12 2.97 5.41
C ASN A 93 14.93 1.72 5.80
N ASN A 94 15.14 1.50 7.10
CA ASN A 94 15.83 0.33 7.62
C ASN A 94 15.08 -0.29 8.83
N PRO A 95 14.31 -1.38 8.62
CA PRO A 95 14.07 -2.07 7.34
C PRO A 95 13.08 -1.30 6.44
N PRO A 96 13.21 -1.39 5.11
CA PRO A 96 12.27 -0.72 4.20
C PRO A 96 10.88 -1.37 4.23
N PRO A 97 9.82 -0.59 3.95
CA PRO A 97 8.51 -1.17 3.75
C PRO A 97 8.55 -2.08 2.50
N PRO A 98 8.06 -3.32 2.60
CA PRO A 98 7.97 -4.23 1.47
C PRO A 98 7.05 -3.69 0.36
N LEU A 99 7.42 -3.99 -0.88
CA LEU A 99 6.58 -3.78 -2.05
C LEU A 99 5.76 -5.04 -2.32
N TYR A 100 4.44 -4.90 -2.44
CA TYR A 100 3.57 -6.00 -2.82
C TYR A 100 2.92 -5.74 -4.17
N PHE A 101 2.80 -6.80 -4.97
CA PHE A 101 2.03 -6.84 -6.21
C PHE A 101 0.95 -7.90 -6.07
N TRP A 102 -0.30 -7.47 -6.22
CA TRP A 102 -1.48 -8.32 -6.09
C TRP A 102 -2.19 -8.38 -7.42
N SER A 103 -2.09 -9.50 -8.10
CA SER A 103 -2.72 -9.70 -9.41
C SER A 103 -3.94 -10.60 -9.28
N ARG A 104 -5.02 -10.30 -10.01
CA ARG A 104 -6.13 -11.25 -10.20
C ARG A 104 -5.88 -12.08 -11.44
N SER A 105 -6.03 -13.40 -11.35
CA SER A 105 -5.84 -14.32 -12.47
C SER A 105 -6.91 -14.14 -13.57
N HIS A 106 -8.11 -13.64 -13.21
CA HIS A 106 -9.22 -13.33 -14.13
C HIS A 106 -9.67 -11.87 -14.04
#